data_AF-I3M0W5-F1
#
_entry.id   AF-I3M0W5-F1
#
_cell.length_a   1.000
_cell.length_b   1.000
_cell.length_c   1.000
_cell.angle_alpha   90.00
_cell.angle_beta   90.00
_cell.angle_gamma   90.00
#
_symmetry.space_group_name_H-M   'P 1'
#
loop_
_entity.id
_entity.type
_entity.pdbx_description
1 polymer ?
#
loop_
_entity_poly.entity_id
_entity_poly.type
_entity_poly.pdbx_seq_one_letter_code
_entity_poly.pdbx_strand_id
1 'polypeptide(L)'
;MTSILRSPKALQLTLALIKPDAVAHPLILEAVHQQILSNKFLIVRMRELLWRKEDCQKFYKEHEGRFFYQRLVEFMASGPIRAYILAHKDAIQLWRTLMGPTRVFRARHMAPDSI
;
A
#
# COMPACT_ATOMS: atom_id res chain seq x y z
N MET A 1 -14.96 13.91 -40.39
CA MET A 1 -13.96 13.29 -39.49
C MET A 1 -14.26 13.71 -38.06
N THR A 2 -15.24 13.09 -37.43
CA THR A 2 -15.71 13.45 -36.10
C THR A 2 -14.73 12.93 -35.06
N SER A 3 -13.91 13.83 -34.52
CA SER A 3 -13.03 13.55 -33.38
C SER A 3 -13.91 13.24 -32.17
N ILE A 4 -13.91 11.98 -31.74
CA ILE A 4 -14.50 11.59 -30.46
C ILE A 4 -13.59 12.14 -29.38
N LEU A 5 -13.98 13.24 -28.75
CA LEU A 5 -13.37 13.73 -27.51
C LEU A 5 -13.59 12.67 -26.43
N ARG A 6 -12.62 11.76 -26.25
CA ARG A 6 -12.59 10.89 -25.06
C ARG A 6 -12.46 11.79 -23.84
N SER A 7 -13.50 11.85 -23.02
CA SER A 7 -13.42 12.48 -21.70
C SER A 7 -12.20 11.94 -20.96
N PRO A 8 -11.38 12.78 -20.32
CA PRO A 8 -10.23 12.31 -19.57
C PRO A 8 -10.70 11.30 -18.51
N LYS A 9 -10.14 10.08 -18.54
CA LYS A 9 -10.48 9.03 -17.59
C LYS A 9 -10.17 9.55 -16.18
N ALA A 10 -11.18 9.59 -15.31
CA ALA A 10 -11.01 10.04 -13.94
C ALA A 10 -9.93 9.18 -13.23
N LEU A 11 -9.10 9.83 -12.42
CA LEU A 11 -8.09 9.13 -11.63
C LEU A 11 -8.75 8.31 -10.53
N GLN A 12 -8.27 7.09 -10.33
CA GLN A 12 -8.62 6.28 -9.18
C GLN A 12 -7.73 6.66 -8.00
N LEU A 13 -8.27 6.53 -6.79
CA LEU A 13 -7.51 6.64 -5.55
C LEU A 13 -7.32 5.25 -4.94
N THR A 14 -6.15 5.02 -4.35
CA THR A 14 -5.89 3.85 -3.51
C THR A 14 -5.16 4.26 -2.24
N LEU A 15 -5.42 3.52 -1.17
CA LEU A 15 -4.65 3.61 0.07
C LEU A 15 -3.48 2.64 0.00
N ALA A 16 -2.27 3.14 0.27
CA ALA A 16 -1.07 2.34 0.47
C ALA A 16 -0.58 2.51 1.91
N LEU A 17 -0.33 1.40 2.61
CA LEU A 17 0.21 1.39 3.96
C LEU A 17 1.54 0.65 3.96
N ILE A 18 2.61 1.34 4.35
CA ILE A 18 3.92 0.75 4.59
C ILE A 18 4.00 0.37 6.06
N LYS A 19 4.28 -0.91 6.29
CA LYS A 19 4.24 -1.58 7.59
C LYS A 19 5.42 -1.18 8.50
N PRO A 20 5.32 -1.40 9.82
CA PRO A 20 6.35 -0.93 10.76
C PRO A 20 7.75 -1.47 10.49
N ASP A 21 7.86 -2.72 10.05
CA ASP A 21 9.13 -3.35 9.67
C ASP A 21 9.82 -2.61 8.52
N ALA A 22 9.08 -2.25 7.46
CA ALA A 22 9.64 -1.51 6.33
C ALA A 22 9.93 -0.04 6.69
N VAL A 23 9.08 0.59 7.51
CA VAL A 23 9.31 1.98 7.98
C VAL A 23 10.55 2.08 8.87
N ALA A 24 10.81 1.07 9.70
CA ALA A 24 11.99 1.04 10.57
C ALA A 24 13.32 0.96 9.80
N HIS A 25 13.29 0.63 8.50
CA HIS A 25 14.48 0.55 7.66
C HIS A 25 14.46 1.67 6.59
N PRO A 26 15.23 2.76 6.79
CA PRO A 26 15.17 3.93 5.91
C PRO A 26 15.41 3.62 4.42
N LEU A 27 16.32 2.69 4.12
CA LEU A 27 16.62 2.28 2.74
C LEU A 27 15.45 1.52 2.09
N ILE A 28 14.71 0.71 2.85
CA ILE A 28 13.53 0.00 2.35
C ILE A 28 12.41 1.01 2.11
N LEU A 29 12.17 1.93 3.06
CA LEU A 29 11.16 2.96 2.90
C LEU A 29 11.44 3.86 1.68
N GLU A 30 12.69 4.25 1.49
CA GLU A 30 13.12 5.02 0.32
C GLU A 30 12.93 4.24 -0.98
N ALA A 31 13.32 2.96 -1.02
CA ALA A 31 13.13 2.11 -2.19
C ALA A 31 11.64 1.98 -2.59
N VAL A 32 10.75 1.80 -1.61
CA VAL A 32 9.30 1.78 -1.86
C VAL A 32 8.79 3.12 -2.36
N HIS A 33 9.28 4.23 -1.79
CA HIS A 33 8.92 5.56 -2.25
C HIS A 33 9.33 5.79 -3.72
N GLN A 34 10.54 5.36 -4.10
CA GLN A 34 11.01 5.43 -5.48
C GLN A 34 10.14 4.56 -6.40
N GLN A 35 9.75 3.36 -6.00
CA GLN A 35 8.82 2.52 -6.79
C GLN A 35 7.48 3.21 -7.07
N ILE A 36 6.94 3.93 -6.08
CA ILE A 36 5.71 4.73 -6.26
C ILE A 36 5.91 5.82 -7.34
N LEU A 37 7.01 6.56 -7.27
CA LEU A 37 7.32 7.65 -8.21
C LEU A 37 7.62 7.13 -9.63
N SER A 38 8.45 6.10 -9.75
CA SER A 38 8.81 5.49 -11.04
C SER A 38 7.61 4.92 -11.77
N ASN A 39 6.59 4.45 -11.04
CA ASN A 39 5.33 3.97 -11.60
C ASN A 39 4.27 5.07 -11.81
N LYS A 40 4.67 6.34 -11.73
CA LYS A 40 3.84 7.51 -12.08
C LYS A 40 2.56 7.65 -11.25
N PHE A 41 2.57 7.17 -10.01
CA PHE A 41 1.51 7.54 -9.07
C PHE A 41 1.66 9.01 -8.69
N LEU A 42 0.54 9.72 -8.63
CA LEU A 42 0.47 11.01 -7.95
C LEU A 42 0.27 10.75 -6.46
N ILE A 43 1.17 11.28 -5.63
CA ILE A 43 1.01 11.24 -4.18
C ILE A 43 0.09 12.40 -3.78
N VAL A 44 -1.19 12.10 -3.57
CA VAL A 44 -2.19 13.11 -3.17
C VAL A 44 -1.94 13.55 -1.73
N ARG A 45 -1.61 12.59 -0.86
CA ARG A 45 -1.28 12.84 0.54
C ARG A 45 -0.37 11.74 1.06
N MET A 46 0.52 12.12 1.97
CA MET A 46 1.34 11.20 2.74
C MET A 46 1.28 11.59 4.21
N ARG A 47 1.26 10.59 5.10
CA ARG A 47 1.29 10.81 6.56
C ARG A 47 1.96 9.63 7.26
N GLU A 48 2.83 9.94 8.21
CA GLU A 48 3.29 8.97 9.20
C GLU A 48 2.29 8.88 10.35
N LEU A 49 2.02 7.66 10.80
CA LEU A 49 1.01 7.36 11.79
C LEU A 49 1.60 6.45 12.86
N LEU A 50 1.23 6.70 14.11
CA LEU A 50 1.44 5.77 15.21
C LEU A 50 0.06 5.29 15.68
N TRP A 51 -0.33 4.09 15.26
CA TRP A 51 -1.62 3.52 15.62
C TRP A 51 -1.56 2.81 16.96
N ARG A 52 -2.57 3.04 17.79
CA ARG A 52 -2.81 2.21 18.96
C ARG A 52 -3.53 0.93 18.54
N LYS A 53 -3.55 -0.06 19.44
CA LYS A 53 -4.20 -1.35 19.19
C LYS A 53 -5.66 -1.18 18.77
N GLU A 54 -6.37 -0.23 19.38
CA GLU A 54 -7.79 0.04 19.09
C GLU A 54 -7.98 0.62 17.68
N ASP A 55 -7.06 1.45 17.21
CA ASP A 55 -7.09 2.02 15.85
C ASP A 55 -6.87 0.90 14.81
N CYS A 56 -5.91 0.01 15.07
CA CYS A 56 -5.67 -1.19 14.24
C CYS A 56 -6.89 -2.13 14.21
N GLN A 57 -7.51 -2.40 15.36
CA GLN A 57 -8.70 -3.25 15.44
C GLN A 57 -9.88 -2.66 14.64
N LYS A 58 -10.10 -1.35 14.75
CA LYS A 58 -11.13 -0.66 13.95
C LYS A 58 -10.82 -0.77 12.46
N PHE A 59 -9.57 -0.56 12.07
CA PHE A 59 -9.16 -0.62 10.67
C PHE A 59 -9.29 -2.03 10.07
N TYR A 60 -8.89 -3.07 10.81
CA TYR A 60 -8.92 -4.46 10.35
C TYR A 60 -10.16 -5.25 10.80
N LYS A 61 -11.25 -4.57 11.18
CA LYS A 61 -12.45 -5.22 11.73
C LYS A 61 -13.00 -6.33 10.83
N GLU A 62 -12.90 -6.20 9.51
CA GLU A 62 -13.31 -7.23 8.54
C GLU A 62 -12.55 -8.57 8.65
N HIS A 63 -11.47 -8.61 9.42
CA HIS A 63 -10.68 -9.82 9.69
C HIS A 63 -10.90 -10.37 11.09
N GLU A 64 -11.80 -9.79 11.88
CA GLU A 64 -12.16 -10.30 13.21
C GLU A 64 -12.58 -11.78 13.13
N GLY A 65 -12.12 -12.57 14.10
CA GLY A 65 -12.34 -14.02 14.14
C GLY A 65 -11.40 -14.86 13.27
N ARG A 66 -10.59 -14.26 12.38
CA ARG A 66 -9.56 -15.01 11.63
C ARG A 66 -8.38 -15.36 12.53
N PHE A 67 -7.79 -16.54 12.32
CA PHE A 67 -6.68 -17.05 13.15
C PHE A 67 -5.46 -16.10 13.22
N PHE A 68 -5.24 -15.27 12.19
CA PHE A 68 -4.12 -14.33 12.13
C PHE A 68 -4.44 -12.93 12.65
N TYR A 69 -5.69 -12.65 13.03
CA TYR A 69 -6.18 -11.30 13.31
C TYR A 69 -5.39 -10.60 14.43
N GLN A 70 -5.23 -11.26 15.58
CA GLN A 70 -4.51 -10.67 16.71
C GLN A 70 -3.06 -10.34 16.35
N ARG A 71 -2.36 -11.26 15.67
CA ARG A 71 -0.99 -11.04 15.20
C ARG A 71 -0.90 -9.87 14.23
N LEU A 72 -1.87 -9.71 13.32
CA LEU A 72 -1.93 -8.58 12.39
C LEU A 72 -2.10 -7.26 13.14
N VAL A 73 -3.05 -7.19 14.06
CA VAL A 73 -3.33 -5.99 14.86
C VAL A 73 -2.11 -5.59 15.69
N GLU A 74 -1.49 -6.54 16.38
CA GLU A 74 -0.31 -6.30 17.24
C GLU A 74 0.88 -5.85 16.41
N PHE A 75 1.12 -6.49 15.27
CA PHE A 75 2.19 -6.08 14.37
C PHE A 75 1.98 -4.68 13.82
N MET A 76 0.76 -4.33 13.39
CA MET A 76 0.49 -2.99 12.85
C MET A 76 0.54 -1.89 13.92
N ALA A 77 0.38 -2.23 15.20
CA ALA A 77 0.50 -1.32 16.33
C ALA A 77 1.92 -1.28 16.93
N SER A 78 2.87 -2.07 16.41
CA SER A 78 4.20 -2.21 17.03
C SER A 78 5.16 -1.06 16.76
N GLY A 79 4.77 -0.09 15.93
CA GLY A 79 5.62 1.04 15.57
C GLY A 79 4.98 1.96 14.53
N PRO A 80 5.74 2.95 14.04
CA PRO A 80 5.26 3.88 13.02
C PRO A 80 4.91 3.18 11.71
N ILE A 81 3.82 3.61 11.07
CA ILE A 81 3.44 3.22 9.72
C ILE A 81 3.44 4.44 8.80
N ARG A 82 3.68 4.23 7.50
CA ARG A 82 3.60 5.29 6.50
C ARG A 82 2.38 5.06 5.60
N ALA A 83 1.44 5.99 5.61
CA ALA A 83 0.25 5.94 4.78
C ALA A 83 0.35 6.91 3.61
N TYR A 84 -0.07 6.46 2.43
CA TYR A 84 -0.19 7.25 1.22
C TYR A 84 -1.60 7.16 0.65
N ILE A 85 -2.12 8.30 0.19
CA ILE A 85 -3.22 8.35 -0.78
C ILE A 85 -2.57 8.53 -2.14
N LEU A 86 -2.67 7.49 -2.98
CA LEU A 86 -2.07 7.47 -4.31
C LEU A 86 -3.16 7.61 -5.37
N ALA A 87 -2.90 8.42 -6.40
CA ALA A 87 -3.78 8.58 -7.55
C ALA A 87 -3.12 8.13 -8.85
N HIS A 88 -3.85 7.40 -9.67
CA HIS A 88 -3.45 6.95 -11.00
C HIS A 88 -4.69 6.50 -11.78
N LYS A 89 -4.63 6.45 -13.11
CA LYS A 89 -5.76 6.01 -13.96
C LYS A 89 -6.27 4.60 -13.63
N ASP A 90 -5.40 3.75 -13.08
CA ASP A 90 -5.65 2.35 -12.71
C ASP A 90 -5.03 2.04 -11.33
N ALA A 91 -5.13 2.98 -10.39
CA ALA A 91 -4.35 2.99 -9.13
C ALA A 91 -4.47 1.71 -8.31
N ILE A 92 -5.67 1.17 -8.16
CA ILE A 92 -5.92 0.00 -7.30
C ILE A 92 -5.23 -1.23 -7.88
N GLN A 93 -5.43 -1.50 -9.17
CA GLN A 93 -4.86 -2.68 -9.83
C GLN A 93 -3.34 -2.56 -9.91
N LEU A 94 -2.81 -1.39 -10.31
CA LEU A 94 -1.37 -1.18 -10.42
C LEU A 94 -0.67 -1.33 -9.08
N TRP A 95 -1.23 -0.77 -8.00
CA TRP A 95 -0.64 -0.88 -6.67
C TRP A 95 -0.59 -2.33 -6.19
N ARG A 96 -1.66 -3.10 -6.43
CA ARG A 96 -1.70 -4.54 -6.11
C ARG A 96 -0.67 -5.33 -6.91
N THR A 97 -0.45 -4.99 -8.18
CA THR A 97 0.58 -5.63 -9.00
C THR A 97 1.98 -5.33 -8.48
N LEU A 98 2.27 -4.07 -8.09
CA LEU A 98 3.58 -3.68 -7.56
C LEU A 98 3.91 -4.33 -6.22
N MET A 99 2.93 -4.51 -5.34
CA MET A 99 3.11 -5.25 -4.08
C MET A 99 3.35 -6.76 -4.28
N GLY A 100 2.96 -7.31 -5.43
CA GLY A 100 3.09 -8.74 -5.70
C GLY A 100 2.28 -9.65 -4.76
N PRO A 101 2.62 -10.96 -4.73
CA PRO A 101 1.91 -11.96 -3.94
C PRO A 101 2.00 -11.73 -2.43
N THR A 102 0.89 -11.93 -1.70
CA THR A 102 0.84 -11.76 -0.23
C THR A 102 1.84 -12.64 0.55
N ARG A 103 2.19 -13.80 0.02
CA ARG A 103 3.16 -14.71 0.65
C ARG A 103 4.57 -14.39 0.13
N VAL A 104 5.41 -13.83 0.99
CA VAL A 104 6.77 -13.37 0.66
C VAL A 104 7.61 -14.42 -0.08
N PHE A 105 7.58 -15.68 0.35
CA PHE A 105 8.34 -16.73 -0.34
C PHE A 105 7.88 -16.96 -1.78
N ARG A 106 6.59 -16.78 -2.09
CA ARG A 106 6.09 -16.83 -3.47
C ARG A 106 6.48 -15.58 -4.24
N ALA A 107 6.40 -14.40 -3.61
CA ALA A 107 6.78 -13.14 -4.23
C ALA A 107 8.23 -13.19 -4.72
N ARG A 108 9.17 -13.62 -3.87
CA ARG A 108 10.59 -13.78 -4.21
C ARG A 108 10.85 -14.66 -5.44
N HIS A 109 9.99 -15.66 -5.69
CA HIS A 109 10.17 -16.59 -6.80
C HIS A 109 9.41 -16.15 -8.06
N MET A 110 8.20 -15.65 -7.91
CA MET A 110 7.29 -15.36 -9.04
C MET A 110 7.35 -13.90 -9.51
N ALA A 111 7.76 -12.97 -8.65
CA ALA A 111 7.81 -11.54 -8.90
C ALA A 111 8.96 -10.92 -8.08
N PRO A 112 10.23 -11.24 -8.39
CA PRO A 112 11.38 -10.83 -7.58
C PRO A 112 11.57 -9.30 -7.49
N ASP A 113 11.02 -8.56 -8.46
CA ASP A 113 11.07 -7.10 -8.51
C ASP A 113 9.84 -6.43 -7.85
N SER A 114 8.94 -7.21 -7.25
CA SER A 114 7.84 -6.62 -6.46
C SER A 114 8.36 -6.01 -5.17
N ILE A 115 7.60 -5.06 -4.62
CA ILE A 115 7.80 -4.52 -3.27
C ILE A 115 7.64 -5.65 -2.25
#